data_AF-A0A350BYM7-F1
#
_entry.id   AF-A0A350BYM7-F1
#
_cell.length_a   1.000
_cell.length_b   1.000
_cell.length_c   1.000
_cell.angle_alpha   90.00
_cell.angle_beta   90.00
_cell.angle_gamma   90.00
#
_symmetry.space_group_name_H-M   'P 1'
#
loop_
_entity.id
_entity.type
_entity.pdbx_description
1 polymer ?
#
loop_
_entity_poly.entity_id
_entity_poly.type
_entity_poly.pdbx_seq_one_letter_code
_entity_poly.pdbx_strand_id
1 'polypeptide(L)'
;MSDSNNALMGALSKILESEVSEETREIKNTILRRIAEESEVKPSRIPAPLNITEVGGYINLLEQIDAPTPELKAMKARMQMSIIASALGLPV
;
A
#
# COMPACT_ATOMS: atom_id res chain seq x y z
N MET A 1 -6.74 -24.03 -40.93
CA MET A 1 -5.90 -23.69 -39.76
C MET A 1 -5.08 -22.39 -39.94
N SER A 2 -4.90 -21.86 -41.15
CA SER A 2 -4.18 -20.59 -41.39
C SER A 2 -4.97 -19.33 -40.99
N ASP A 3 -6.29 -19.31 -41.24
CA ASP A 3 -7.10 -18.08 -41.04
C ASP A 3 -7.29 -17.70 -39.57
N SER A 4 -7.43 -18.69 -38.68
CA SER A 4 -7.53 -18.44 -37.23
C SER A 4 -6.24 -17.85 -36.66
N ASN A 5 -5.06 -18.27 -37.14
CA ASN A 5 -3.78 -17.70 -36.73
C ASN A 5 -3.64 -16.25 -37.20
N ASN A 6 -4.14 -15.92 -38.39
CA ASN A 6 -4.09 -14.57 -38.93
C ASN A 6 -5.04 -13.62 -38.16
N ALA A 7 -6.23 -14.10 -37.80
CA ALA A 7 -7.16 -13.36 -36.95
C ALA A 7 -6.63 -13.13 -35.53
N LEU A 8 -5.96 -14.15 -34.95
CA LEU A 8 -5.35 -14.06 -33.63
C LEU A 8 -4.17 -13.09 -33.61
N MET A 9 -3.33 -13.10 -34.66
CA MET A 9 -2.26 -12.10 -34.82
C MET A 9 -2.80 -10.68 -35.03
N GLY A 10 -3.87 -10.51 -35.80
CA GLY A 10 -4.53 -9.21 -35.94
C GLY A 10 -5.10 -8.67 -34.63
N ALA A 11 -5.64 -9.54 -33.78
CA ALA A 11 -6.12 -9.17 -32.45
C ALA A 11 -4.97 -8.79 -31.50
N LEU A 12 -3.87 -9.56 -31.51
CA LEU A 12 -2.67 -9.27 -30.72
C LEU A 12 -2.01 -7.94 -31.14
N SER A 13 -1.91 -7.68 -32.45
CA SER A 13 -1.39 -6.38 -32.95
C SER A 13 -2.27 -5.21 -32.50
N LYS A 14 -3.60 -5.33 -32.55
CA LYS A 14 -4.50 -4.28 -32.05
C LYS A 14 -4.36 -4.03 -30.56
N ILE A 15 -4.14 -5.08 -29.76
CA ILE A 15 -3.89 -4.95 -28.32
C ILE A 15 -2.56 -4.22 -28.07
N LEU A 16 -1.50 -4.61 -28.78
CA LEU A 16 -0.19 -3.94 -28.70
C LEU A 16 -0.26 -2.48 -29.13
N GLU A 17 -0.98 -2.16 -30.22
CA GLU A 17 -1.21 -0.79 -30.67
C GLU A 17 -2.03 0.02 -29.66
N SER A 18 -3.00 -0.60 -28.98
CA SER A 18 -3.80 0.06 -27.95
C SER A 18 -3.02 0.37 -26.67
N GLU A 19 -2.05 -0.47 -26.30
CA GLU A 19 -1.14 -0.18 -25.18
C GLU A 19 -0.10 0.90 -25.51
N VAL A 20 0.20 1.10 -26.80
CA VAL A 20 1.21 2.05 -27.30
C VAL A 20 0.57 3.37 -27.76
N SER A 21 -0.75 3.54 -27.63
CA SER A 21 -1.38 4.81 -28.01
C SER A 21 -0.81 5.98 -27.20
N GLU A 22 -0.56 7.11 -27.87
CA GLU A 22 0.03 8.30 -27.23
C GLU A 22 -0.81 8.79 -26.04
N GLU A 23 -2.14 8.66 -26.12
CA GLU A 23 -3.06 8.96 -25.01
C GLU A 23 -2.79 8.06 -23.78
N THR A 24 -2.63 6.75 -23.97
CA THR A 24 -2.32 5.82 -22.88
C THR A 24 -0.95 6.11 -22.27
N ARG A 25 0.00 6.55 -23.09
CA ARG A 25 1.35 6.95 -22.67
C ARG A 25 1.34 8.23 -21.85
N GLU A 26 0.56 9.23 -22.24
CA GLU A 26 0.36 10.48 -21.48
C GLU A 26 -0.30 10.21 -20.13
N ILE A 27 -1.31 9.33 -20.09
CA ILE A 27 -1.97 8.90 -18.85
C ILE A 27 -0.96 8.18 -17.95
N LYS A 28 -0.18 7.22 -18.47
CA LYS A 28 0.88 6.54 -17.72
C LYS A 28 1.90 7.53 -17.16
N ASN A 29 2.39 8.47 -17.96
CA ASN A 29 3.34 9.48 -17.50
C ASN A 29 2.76 10.37 -16.39
N THR A 30 1.47 10.69 -16.48
CA THR A 30 0.79 11.47 -15.45
C THR A 30 0.62 10.69 -14.15
N ILE A 31 0.30 9.39 -14.22
CA ILE A 31 0.23 8.51 -13.04
C ILE A 31 1.62 8.35 -12.42
N LEU A 32 2.65 8.09 -13.23
CA LEU A 32 4.03 7.94 -12.75
C LEU A 32 4.55 9.21 -12.09
N ARG A 33 4.23 10.37 -12.66
CA ARG A 33 4.52 11.68 -12.06
C ARG A 33 3.81 11.85 -10.72
N ARG A 34 2.52 11.52 -10.63
CA ARG A 34 1.79 11.55 -9.35
C ARG A 34 2.39 10.60 -8.32
N ILE A 35 2.77 9.39 -8.71
CA ILE A 35 3.41 8.43 -7.80
C ILE A 35 4.76 8.97 -7.30
N ALA A 36 5.55 9.59 -8.19
CA ALA A 36 6.82 10.21 -7.81
C ALA A 36 6.62 11.43 -6.90
N GLU A 37 5.59 12.25 -7.14
CA GLU A 37 5.26 13.45 -6.35
C GLU A 37 4.56 13.13 -5.01
N GLU A 38 3.70 12.12 -4.97
CA GLU A 38 2.93 11.69 -3.78
C GLU A 38 3.68 10.63 -2.94
N SER A 39 4.90 10.25 -3.35
CA SER A 39 5.79 9.36 -2.59
C SER A 39 6.23 9.95 -1.24
N GLU A 40 6.00 11.23 -1.00
CA GLU A 40 6.10 11.77 0.36
C GLU A 40 4.88 11.29 1.15
N VAL A 41 5.11 10.35 2.07
CA VAL A 41 4.19 9.94 3.13
C VAL A 41 3.54 11.20 3.71
N LYS A 42 2.34 11.56 3.25
CA LYS A 42 1.66 12.74 3.77
C LYS A 42 1.40 12.46 5.25
N PRO A 43 1.85 13.33 6.17
CA PRO A 43 1.56 13.13 7.57
C PRO A 43 0.05 13.03 7.74
N SER A 44 -0.39 12.09 8.56
CA SER A 44 -1.80 11.91 8.86
C SER A 44 -2.43 13.25 9.23
N ARG A 45 -3.50 13.65 8.52
CA ARG A 45 -4.30 14.83 8.91
C ARG A 45 -5.12 14.57 10.17
N ILE A 46 -5.23 13.30 10.58
CA ILE A 46 -5.86 12.91 11.83
C ILE A 46 -4.79 13.07 12.91
N PRO A 47 -5.01 13.95 13.92
CA PRO A 47 -4.06 14.10 15.01
C PRO A 47 -3.86 12.77 15.70
N ALA A 48 -2.66 12.55 16.25
CA ALA A 48 -2.41 11.39 17.08
C ALA A 48 -3.47 11.36 18.20
N PRO A 49 -4.16 10.24 18.42
CA PRO A 49 -5.17 10.11 19.45
C PRO A 49 -4.64 10.55 20.81
N LEU A 50 -5.44 11.38 21.47
CA LEU A 50 -5.04 12.15 22.65
C LEU A 50 -5.24 11.37 23.94
N ASN A 51 -6.02 10.29 23.90
CA ASN A 51 -6.37 9.48 25.07
C ASN A 51 -6.11 7.99 24.82
N ILE A 52 -5.65 7.29 25.87
CA ILE A 52 -5.42 5.83 25.85
C ILE A 52 -6.69 5.02 25.59
N THR A 53 -7.87 5.61 25.73
CA THR A 53 -9.16 4.94 25.49
C THR A 53 -9.45 4.75 24.00
N GLU A 54 -8.73 5.45 23.13
CA GLU A 54 -8.82 5.33 21.67
C GLU A 54 -7.80 4.30 21.19
N VAL A 55 -8.12 3.52 20.14
CA VAL A 55 -7.23 2.46 19.63
C VAL A 55 -5.83 3.00 19.32
N GLY A 56 -5.72 4.16 18.69
CA GLY A 56 -4.39 4.73 18.42
C GLY A 56 -3.71 5.30 19.67
N GLY A 57 -4.43 5.59 20.76
CA GLY A 57 -3.81 5.99 22.02
C GLY A 57 -2.99 4.85 22.62
N TYR A 58 -3.45 3.60 22.48
CA TYR A 58 -2.66 2.41 22.80
C TYR A 58 -1.45 2.23 21.89
N ILE A 59 -1.59 2.55 20.59
CA ILE A 59 -0.46 2.52 19.64
C ILE A 59 0.61 3.54 20.07
N ASN A 60 0.20 4.78 20.36
CA ASN A 60 1.10 5.83 20.82
C ASN A 60 1.81 5.43 22.13
N LEU A 61 1.08 4.82 23.06
CA LEU A 61 1.66 4.32 24.31
C LEU A 61 2.70 3.23 24.05
N LEU A 62 2.40 2.25 23.20
CA LEU A 62 3.36 1.21 22.83
C LEU A 62 4.62 1.79 22.17
N GLU A 63 4.48 2.79 21.32
CA GLU A 63 5.60 3.48 20.70
C GLU A 63 6.51 4.16 21.73
N GLN A 64 5.93 4.77 22.76
CA GLN A 64 6.65 5.45 23.85
C GLN A 64 7.30 4.52 24.87
N ILE A 65 6.90 3.24 24.94
CA ILE A 65 7.55 2.26 25.83
C ILE A 65 8.99 2.01 25.36
N ASP A 66 9.93 2.29 26.25
CA ASP A 66 11.32 1.91 26.07
C ASP A 66 11.47 0.39 26.23
N ALA A 67 12.16 -0.22 25.27
CA ALA A 67 12.36 -1.66 25.18
C ALA A 67 13.88 -1.94 25.19
N PRO A 68 14.53 -1.86 26.37
CA PRO A 68 15.98 -1.92 26.46
C PRO A 68 16.55 -3.30 26.13
N THR A 69 15.75 -4.37 26.28
CA THR A 69 16.20 -5.73 25.99
C THR A 69 15.63 -6.26 24.67
N PRO A 70 16.33 -7.21 24.00
CA PRO A 70 15.82 -7.86 22.80
C PRO A 70 14.47 -8.56 23.00
N GLU A 71 14.22 -9.14 24.18
CA GLU A 71 12.95 -9.81 24.49
C GLU A 71 11.80 -8.79 24.54
N LEU A 72 12.03 -7.63 25.15
CA LEU A 72 11.04 -6.56 25.24
C LEU A 72 10.75 -5.94 23.86
N LYS A 73 11.76 -5.83 22.99
CA LYS A 73 11.56 -5.38 21.59
C LYS A 73 10.69 -6.37 20.81
N ALA A 74 10.97 -7.66 20.93
CA ALA A 74 10.17 -8.71 20.31
C ALA A 74 8.73 -8.71 20.84
N MET A 75 8.55 -8.48 22.15
CA MET A 75 7.23 -8.37 22.76
C MET A 75 6.46 -7.16 22.25
N LYS A 76 7.09 -5.98 22.18
CA LYS A 76 6.51 -4.76 21.61
C LYS A 76 6.04 -4.98 20.16
N ALA A 77 6.87 -5.61 19.32
CA ALA A 77 6.51 -5.92 17.94
C ALA A 77 5.30 -6.85 17.83
N ARG A 78 5.21 -7.88 18.68
CA ARG A 78 4.04 -8.77 18.74
C ARG A 78 2.77 -8.03 19.15
N MET A 79 2.85 -7.15 20.15
CA MET A 79 1.72 -6.36 20.61
C MET A 79 1.21 -5.40 19.53
N GLN A 80 2.12 -4.74 18.80
CA GLN A 80 1.78 -3.90 17.66
C GLN A 80 1.05 -4.70 16.56
N MET A 81 1.59 -5.86 16.19
CA MET A 81 0.96 -6.74 15.20
C MET A 81 -0.42 -7.22 15.64
N SER A 82 -0.59 -7.55 16.93
CA SER A 82 -1.87 -7.98 17.48
C SER A 82 -2.94 -6.88 17.41
N ILE A 83 -2.57 -5.63 17.73
CA ILE A 83 -3.48 -4.50 17.63
C ILE A 83 -3.90 -4.25 16.18
N ILE A 84 -2.95 -4.27 15.25
CA ILE A 84 -3.22 -4.08 13.82
C ILE A 84 -4.13 -5.20 13.30
N ALA A 85 -3.80 -6.46 13.60
CA ALA A 85 -4.60 -7.60 13.19
C ALA A 85 -6.01 -7.55 13.78
N SER A 86 -6.17 -7.19 15.05
CA SER A 86 -7.48 -7.00 15.68
C SER A 86 -8.29 -5.88 15.03
N ALA A 87 -7.67 -4.74 14.71
CA ALA A 87 -8.32 -3.63 14.00
C ALA A 87 -8.76 -4.01 12.57
N LEU A 88 -8.01 -4.92 11.93
CA LEU A 88 -8.32 -5.45 10.60
C LEU A 88 -9.23 -6.69 10.62
N GLY A 89 -9.62 -7.19 11.80
CA GLY A 89 -10.41 -8.42 11.94
C GLY A 89 -9.68 -9.69 11.53
N LEU A 90 -8.35 -9.67 11.53
CA LEU A 90 -7.49 -10.81 11.20
C LEU A 90 -7.24 -11.67 12.44
N PRO A 91 -7.12 -13.01 12.29
CA PRO A 91 -6.72 -13.87 13.39
C PRO A 91 -5.31 -13.54 13.86
N VAL A 92 -5.13 -13.51 15.18
CA VAL A 92 -3.88 -13.21 15.91
C VAL A 92 -3.25 -14.44 16.50
#